data_AF-A0A839VAE6-F1
#
_entry.id   AF-A0A839VAE6-F1
#
_cell.length_a   1.000
_cell.length_b   1.000
_cell.length_c   1.000
_cell.angle_alpha   90.00
_cell.angle_beta   90.00
_cell.angle_gamma   90.00
#
_symmetry.space_group_name_H-M   'P 1'
#
loop_
_entity.id
_entity.type
_entity.pdbx_description
1 polymer ?
#
loop_
_entity_poly.entity_id
_entity_poly.type
_entity_poly.pdbx_seq_one_letter_code
_entity_poly.pdbx_strand_id
1 'polypeptide(L)'
;MQDKPLTSGQQTSMLIFILMMIPAIGFLGGIIPALLMVWGVTMAKRNQDFSYIRNTMIAIRWYLYLLALGVGTTAVAVWIDSYSPGIEELGLFLTPLVPLISLVLVRIMFYEPLLEHRDWVIEHGIFSNEHSVQCGNRSTGQRLISRFFSRKVPTTQPSAPVQSATSSNSVENSPVNELERWARLREANAISEDEYRQAKQALMQRMTNY
;
A
#
# COMPACT_ATOMS: atom_id res chain seq x y z
N MET A 1 -22.12 5.81 -5.44
CA MET A 1 -21.84 5.22 -4.12
C MET A 1 -20.63 5.99 -3.61
N GLN A 2 -20.70 6.57 -2.41
CA GLN A 2 -19.79 7.64 -2.00
C GLN A 2 -18.39 7.09 -1.71
N ASP A 3 -17.42 7.48 -2.53
CA ASP A 3 -15.98 7.30 -2.32
C ASP A 3 -15.54 8.16 -1.13
N LYS A 4 -15.91 7.73 0.06
CA LYS A 4 -15.54 8.43 1.28
C LYS A 4 -14.20 7.87 1.76
N PRO A 5 -13.18 8.71 2.01
CA PRO A 5 -11.95 8.25 2.64
C PRO A 5 -12.25 7.80 4.08
N LEU A 6 -11.43 6.88 4.59
CA LEU A 6 -11.48 6.45 5.99
C LEU A 6 -11.48 7.68 6.89
N THR A 7 -12.48 7.76 7.78
CA THR A 7 -12.51 8.82 8.78
C THR A 7 -11.26 8.70 9.67
N SER A 8 -10.70 9.83 10.11
CA SER A 8 -9.49 9.85 10.94
C SER A 8 -9.62 8.95 12.18
N GLY A 9 -10.82 8.85 12.76
CA GLY A 9 -11.11 7.93 13.88
C GLY A 9 -11.00 6.44 13.52
N GLN A 10 -11.38 6.03 12.31
CA GLN A 10 -11.26 4.65 11.84
C GLN A 10 -9.82 4.30 11.49
N GLN A 11 -9.05 5.24 10.94
CA GLN A 11 -7.61 5.06 10.71
C GLN A 11 -6.86 4.88 12.04
N THR A 12 -7.15 5.71 13.05
CA THR A 12 -6.57 5.55 14.39
C THR A 12 -6.95 4.22 15.04
N SER A 13 -8.19 3.75 14.83
CA SER A 13 -8.65 2.45 15.31
C SER A 13 -7.83 1.29 14.71
N MET A 14 -7.61 1.29 13.39
CA MET A 14 -6.77 0.29 12.75
C MET A 14 -5.30 0.37 13.23
N LEU A 15 -4.78 1.58 13.45
CA LEU A 15 -3.40 1.78 13.92
C LEU A 15 -3.22 1.29 15.36
N ILE A 16 -4.18 1.57 16.24
CA ILE A 16 -4.21 1.04 17.61
C ILE A 16 -4.30 -0.49 17.58
N PHE A 17 -5.12 -1.06 16.70
CA PHE A 17 -5.19 -2.51 16.55
C PHE A 17 -3.84 -3.12 16.14
N ILE A 18 -3.14 -2.53 15.17
CA ILE A 18 -1.79 -2.97 14.75
C ILE A 18 -0.81 -2.84 15.93
N LEU A 19 -0.82 -1.71 16.63
CA LEU A 19 0.03 -1.46 17.79
C LEU A 19 -0.21 -2.50 18.91
N MET A 20 -1.48 -2.86 19.15
CA MET A 20 -1.87 -3.84 20.15
C MET A 20 -1.58 -5.29 19.73
N MET A 21 -1.50 -5.56 18.42
CA MET A 21 -1.09 -6.88 17.91
C MET A 21 0.42 -7.15 18.08
N ILE A 22 1.27 -6.12 18.18
CA ILE A 22 2.72 -6.29 18.32
C ILE A 22 3.09 -7.11 19.58
N PRO A 23 2.55 -6.81 20.79
CA PRO A 23 2.74 -7.67 21.95
C PRO A 23 2.26 -9.11 21.73
N ALA A 24 1.12 -9.30 21.04
CA ALA A 24 0.54 -10.62 20.81
C ALA A 24 1.41 -11.50 19.90
N ILE A 25 2.20 -10.90 19.00
CA ILE A 25 3.20 -11.60 18.17
C ILE A 25 4.27 -12.25 19.06
N GLY A 26 4.72 -11.58 20.12
CA GLY A 26 5.72 -12.10 21.06
C GLY A 26 5.26 -13.36 21.82
N PHE A 27 3.96 -13.52 22.00
CA PHE A 27 3.35 -14.71 22.62
C PHE A 27 3.09 -15.86 21.63
N LEU A 28 3.67 -15.82 20.41
CA LEU A 28 3.55 -16.82 19.33
C LEU A 28 2.13 -17.08 18.78
N GLY A 29 1.07 -16.72 19.52
CA GLY A 29 -0.33 -16.82 19.09
C GLY A 29 -0.78 -15.69 18.15
N GLY A 30 -0.07 -14.56 18.12
CA GLY A 30 -0.43 -13.41 17.26
C GLY A 30 0.17 -13.44 15.85
N ILE A 31 1.18 -14.28 15.60
CA ILE A 31 1.94 -14.29 14.33
C ILE A 31 1.05 -14.72 13.17
N ILE A 32 0.35 -15.84 13.34
CA ILE A 32 -0.52 -16.43 12.31
C ILE A 32 -1.62 -15.45 11.89
N PRO A 33 -2.40 -14.82 12.79
CA PRO A 33 -3.44 -13.88 12.40
C PRO A 33 -2.86 -12.60 11.76
N ALA A 34 -1.69 -12.13 12.20
CA ALA A 34 -1.03 -10.98 11.56
C ALA A 34 -0.63 -11.28 10.11
N LEU A 35 -0.01 -12.43 9.85
CA LEU A 35 0.37 -12.85 8.51
C LEU A 35 -0.85 -13.05 7.61
N LEU A 36 -1.89 -13.69 8.13
CA LEU A 36 -3.16 -13.86 7.41
C LEU A 36 -3.78 -12.52 7.04
N MET A 37 -3.77 -11.52 7.94
CA MET A 37 -4.28 -10.19 7.63
C MET A 37 -3.49 -9.50 6.51
N VAL A 38 -2.16 -9.46 6.61
CA VAL A 38 -1.30 -8.86 5.58
C VAL A 38 -1.52 -9.54 4.24
N TRP A 39 -1.59 -10.87 4.24
CA TRP A 39 -1.86 -11.66 3.05
C TRP A 39 -3.27 -11.40 2.47
N GLY A 40 -4.30 -11.32 3.32
CA GLY A 40 -5.68 -11.05 2.89
C GLY A 40 -5.83 -9.67 2.24
N VAL A 41 -5.19 -8.65 2.82
CA VAL A 41 -5.15 -7.28 2.28
C VAL A 41 -4.40 -7.24 0.94
N THR A 42 -3.22 -7.83 0.87
CA THR A 42 -2.40 -7.81 -0.35
C THR A 42 -3.08 -8.56 -1.50
N MET A 43 -3.76 -9.68 -1.22
CA MET A 43 -4.53 -10.40 -2.23
C MET A 43 -5.78 -9.65 -2.67
N ALA A 44 -6.49 -8.98 -1.76
CA ALA A 44 -7.63 -8.14 -2.16
C ALA A 44 -7.21 -6.98 -3.06
N LYS A 45 -6.06 -6.36 -2.82
CA LYS A 45 -5.51 -5.33 -3.72
C LYS A 45 -5.16 -5.90 -5.10
N ARG A 46 -4.54 -7.09 -5.13
CA ARG A 46 -4.07 -7.71 -6.38
C ARG A 46 -5.22 -8.18 -7.27
N ASN A 47 -6.27 -8.74 -6.68
CA ASN A 47 -7.36 -9.36 -7.42
C ASN A 47 -8.61 -8.47 -7.50
N GLN A 48 -8.62 -7.31 -6.83
CA GLN A 48 -9.77 -6.42 -6.66
C GLN A 48 -11.05 -7.10 -6.13
N ASP A 49 -10.90 -8.29 -5.54
CA ASP A 49 -11.98 -9.11 -5.03
C ASP A 49 -11.98 -9.11 -3.51
N PHE A 50 -13.09 -8.64 -2.91
CA PHE A 50 -13.26 -8.63 -1.46
C PHE A 50 -13.48 -10.04 -0.85
N SER A 51 -13.70 -11.05 -1.70
CA SER A 51 -13.87 -12.45 -1.28
C SER A 51 -12.67 -12.95 -0.47
N TYR A 52 -11.45 -12.53 -0.84
CA TYR A 52 -10.23 -12.91 -0.14
C TYR A 52 -10.18 -12.36 1.29
N ILE A 53 -10.56 -11.09 1.51
CA ILE A 53 -10.65 -10.52 2.87
C ILE A 53 -11.68 -11.27 3.70
N ARG A 54 -12.85 -11.57 3.14
CA ARG A 54 -13.90 -12.31 3.85
C ARG A 54 -13.42 -13.71 4.26
N ASN A 55 -12.76 -14.45 3.37
CA ASN A 55 -12.24 -15.78 3.66
C ASN A 55 -11.12 -15.75 4.69
N THR A 56 -10.18 -14.80 4.58
CA THR A 56 -9.12 -14.59 5.58
C THR A 56 -9.70 -14.34 6.96
N MET A 57 -10.77 -13.55 7.06
CA MET A 57 -11.42 -13.25 8.33
C MET A 57 -12.13 -14.46 8.94
N ILE A 58 -12.74 -15.31 8.12
CA ILE A 58 -13.30 -16.59 8.58
C ILE A 58 -12.18 -17.49 9.10
N ALA A 59 -11.06 -17.58 8.39
CA ALA A 59 -9.89 -18.36 8.81
C ALA A 59 -9.29 -17.84 10.13
N ILE A 60 -9.12 -16.52 10.28
CA ILE A 60 -8.64 -15.89 11.52
C ILE A 60 -9.58 -16.18 12.69
N ARG A 61 -10.90 -16.12 12.48
CA ARG A 61 -11.88 -16.45 13.52
C ARG A 61 -11.74 -17.89 13.98
N TRP A 62 -11.68 -18.85 13.04
CA TRP A 62 -11.48 -20.26 13.38
C TRP A 62 -10.16 -20.48 14.11
N TYR A 63 -9.08 -19.84 13.66
CA TYR A 63 -7.78 -19.91 14.33
C TYR A 63 -7.85 -19.41 15.78
N LEU A 64 -8.44 -18.23 16.02
CA LEU A 64 -8.56 -17.68 17.37
C LEU A 64 -9.49 -18.51 18.26
N TYR A 65 -10.55 -19.13 17.71
CA TYR A 65 -11.39 -20.08 18.45
C TYR A 65 -10.62 -21.33 18.86
N LEU A 66 -9.83 -21.91 17.94
CA LEU A 66 -8.99 -23.07 18.25
C LEU A 66 -7.93 -22.73 19.30
N LEU A 67 -7.34 -21.53 19.22
CA LEU A 67 -6.37 -21.07 20.20
C LEU A 67 -7.01 -20.86 21.58
N ALA A 68 -8.20 -20.25 21.65
CA ALA A 68 -8.95 -20.08 22.89
C ALA A 68 -9.37 -21.43 23.50
N LEU A 69 -9.79 -22.40 22.66
CA LEU A 69 -10.08 -23.76 23.11
C LEU A 69 -8.82 -24.46 23.63
N GLY A 70 -7.71 -24.40 22.90
CA GLY A 70 -6.44 -25.02 23.32
C GLY A 70 -5.98 -24.47 24.67
N VAL A 71 -5.87 -23.15 24.80
CA VAL A 71 -5.47 -22.48 26.04
C VAL A 71 -6.47 -22.73 27.17
N GLY A 72 -7.77 -22.74 26.86
CA GLY A 72 -8.82 -23.05 27.83
C GLY A 72 -8.72 -24.48 28.37
N THR A 73 -8.52 -25.46 27.48
CA THR A 73 -8.36 -26.87 27.89
C THR A 73 -7.10 -27.08 28.74
N THR A 74 -5.98 -26.43 28.40
CA THR A 74 -4.76 -26.51 29.21
C THR A 74 -4.95 -25.86 30.58
N ALA A 75 -5.70 -24.75 30.66
CA ALA A 75 -6.00 -24.09 31.93
C ALA A 75 -6.86 -24.99 32.84
N VAL A 76 -7.89 -25.62 32.29
CA VAL A 76 -8.76 -26.55 33.04
C VAL A 76 -7.99 -27.79 33.49
N ALA A 77 -7.10 -28.34 32.64
CA ALA A 77 -6.32 -29.51 33.00
C ALA A 77 -5.39 -29.24 34.20
N VAL A 78 -4.68 -28.10 34.19
CA VAL A 78 -3.82 -27.69 35.31
C VAL A 78 -4.64 -27.49 36.58
N TRP A 79 -5.81 -26.85 36.47
CA TRP A 79 -6.68 -26.63 37.64
C TRP A 79 -7.15 -27.93 38.31
N ILE A 80 -7.42 -28.99 37.51
CA ILE A 80 -7.82 -30.29 38.04
C ILE A 80 -6.67 -30.97 38.79
N ASP A 81 -5.44 -30.86 38.29
CA ASP A 81 -4.25 -31.47 38.91
C ASP A 81 -3.77 -30.69 40.16
N SER A 82 -4.11 -29.40 40.26
CA SER A 82 -3.71 -28.53 41.36
C SER A 82 -4.60 -28.69 42.61
N TYR A 83 -4.10 -29.42 43.60
CA TYR A 83 -4.78 -29.71 44.88
C TYR A 83 -5.05 -28.47 45.77
N SER A 84 -4.35 -27.36 45.55
CA SER A 84 -4.55 -26.09 46.27
C SER A 84 -4.27 -24.92 45.33
N PRO A 85 -5.30 -24.29 44.74
CA PRO A 85 -5.08 -23.18 43.83
C PRO A 85 -4.55 -21.97 44.59
N GLY A 86 -3.28 -21.63 44.34
CA GLY A 86 -2.69 -20.37 44.78
C GLY A 86 -3.11 -19.21 43.87
N ILE A 87 -2.73 -17.98 44.25
CA ILE A 87 -2.94 -16.77 43.45
C ILE A 87 -2.29 -16.82 42.05
N GLU A 88 -1.28 -17.69 41.84
CA GLU A 88 -0.64 -17.88 40.53
C GLU A 88 -1.56 -18.60 39.51
N GLU A 89 -2.49 -19.44 39.98
CA GLU A 89 -3.46 -20.16 39.14
C GLU A 89 -4.52 -19.24 38.55
N LEU A 90 -4.83 -18.11 39.22
CA LEU A 90 -5.75 -17.10 38.69
C LEU A 90 -5.23 -16.51 37.37
N GLY A 91 -3.91 -16.36 37.22
CA GLY A 91 -3.30 -15.91 35.95
C GLY A 91 -3.61 -16.86 34.79
N LEU A 92 -3.67 -18.16 35.06
CA LEU A 92 -3.97 -19.18 34.05
C LEU A 92 -5.42 -19.09 33.57
N PHE A 93 -6.36 -18.73 34.46
CA PHE A 93 -7.76 -18.46 34.10
C PHE A 93 -7.95 -17.18 33.27
N LEU A 94 -7.08 -16.18 33.42
CA LEU A 94 -7.10 -15.00 32.56
C LEU A 94 -6.47 -15.25 31.18
N THR A 95 -5.66 -16.29 31.03
CA THR A 95 -4.97 -16.58 29.76
C THR A 95 -5.93 -16.83 28.59
N PRO A 96 -7.04 -17.59 28.71
CA PRO A 96 -8.02 -17.71 27.62
C PRO A 96 -8.83 -16.44 27.35
N LEU A 97 -8.84 -15.46 28.26
CA LEU A 97 -9.51 -14.18 28.04
C LEU A 97 -8.81 -13.37 26.95
N VAL A 98 -7.48 -13.49 26.82
CA VAL A 98 -6.68 -12.77 25.83
C VAL A 98 -7.13 -13.06 24.38
N PRO A 99 -7.21 -14.32 23.90
CA PRO A 99 -7.69 -14.60 22.56
C PRO A 99 -9.18 -14.26 22.36
N LEU A 100 -10.00 -14.32 23.42
CA LEU A 100 -11.40 -13.89 23.37
C LEU A 100 -11.53 -12.38 23.13
N ILE A 101 -10.73 -11.57 23.82
CA ILE A 101 -10.68 -10.11 23.59
C ILE A 101 -10.20 -9.82 22.17
N SER A 102 -9.17 -10.55 21.71
CA SER A 102 -8.65 -10.42 20.34
C SER A 102 -9.71 -10.73 19.27
N LEU A 103 -10.61 -11.70 19.49
CA LEU A 103 -11.73 -11.97 18.58
C LEU A 103 -12.66 -10.76 18.41
N VAL A 104 -12.96 -10.06 19.51
CA VAL A 104 -13.82 -8.87 19.50
C VAL A 104 -13.10 -7.71 18.79
N LEU A 105 -11.82 -7.48 19.11
CA LEU A 105 -11.01 -6.43 18.49
C LEU A 105 -10.88 -6.60 16.98
N VAL A 106 -10.55 -7.82 16.51
CA VAL A 106 -10.42 -8.13 15.08
C VAL A 106 -11.74 -7.85 14.33
N ARG A 107 -12.89 -8.09 14.96
CA ARG A 107 -14.19 -7.81 14.36
C ARG A 107 -14.46 -6.30 14.28
N ILE A 108 -14.38 -5.60 15.41
CA ILE A 108 -14.83 -4.20 15.50
C ILE A 108 -13.82 -3.26 14.87
N MET A 109 -12.53 -3.41 15.17
CA MET A 109 -11.52 -2.44 14.74
C MET A 109 -10.94 -2.70 13.35
N PHE A 110 -10.98 -3.95 12.88
CA PHE A 110 -10.41 -4.30 11.58
C PHE A 110 -11.49 -4.61 10.55
N TYR A 111 -12.37 -5.58 10.83
CA TYR A 111 -13.33 -6.06 9.82
C TYR A 111 -14.39 -5.03 9.42
N GLU A 112 -15.02 -4.38 10.40
CA GLU A 112 -16.11 -3.44 10.13
C GLU A 112 -15.62 -2.21 9.33
N PRO A 113 -14.50 -1.55 9.70
CA PRO A 113 -14.00 -0.41 8.92
C PRO A 113 -13.54 -0.80 7.50
N LEU A 114 -12.96 -2.00 7.34
CA LEU A 114 -12.56 -2.53 6.02
C LEU A 114 -13.75 -2.84 5.11
N LEU A 115 -14.87 -3.28 5.68
CA LEU A 115 -16.11 -3.52 4.94
C LEU A 115 -16.76 -2.21 4.48
N GLU A 116 -16.81 -1.23 5.38
CA GLU A 116 -17.48 0.05 5.13
C GLU A 116 -16.77 0.87 4.04
N HIS A 117 -15.44 0.74 3.93
CA HIS A 117 -14.61 1.51 2.99
C HIS A 117 -14.03 0.63 1.87
N ARG A 118 -14.68 -0.50 1.55
CA ARG A 118 -14.13 -1.52 0.64
C ARG A 118 -13.70 -0.95 -0.72
N ASP A 119 -14.53 -0.10 -1.32
CA ASP A 119 -14.34 0.37 -2.69
C ASP A 119 -13.12 1.31 -2.75
N TRP A 120 -12.97 2.17 -1.72
CA TRP A 120 -11.84 3.06 -1.56
C TRP A 120 -10.54 2.32 -1.20
N VAL A 121 -10.58 1.30 -0.34
CA VAL A 121 -9.40 0.50 0.04
C VAL A 121 -8.84 -0.28 -1.16
N ILE A 122 -9.70 -0.75 -2.07
CA ILE A 122 -9.31 -1.46 -3.28
C ILE A 122 -8.55 -0.54 -4.25
N GLU A 123 -8.95 0.73 -4.34
CA GLU A 123 -8.37 1.70 -5.28
C GLU A 123 -7.15 2.44 -4.72
N HIS A 124 -7.23 2.91 -3.47
CA HIS A 124 -6.23 3.81 -2.88
C HIS A 124 -5.36 3.14 -1.81
N GLY A 125 -5.79 2.02 -1.21
CA GLY A 125 -5.09 1.33 -0.12
C GLY A 125 -5.33 1.93 1.27
N ILE A 126 -5.02 1.17 2.33
CA ILE A 126 -5.52 1.38 3.71
C ILE A 126 -5.06 2.70 4.37
N PHE A 127 -3.97 3.32 3.91
CA PHE A 127 -3.38 4.52 4.51
C PHE A 127 -3.31 5.73 3.58
N SER A 128 -3.98 5.68 2.42
CA SER A 128 -4.01 6.85 1.55
C SER A 128 -4.85 7.96 2.19
N ASN A 129 -4.32 9.17 2.26
CA ASN A 129 -5.12 10.32 2.65
C ASN A 129 -5.62 11.00 1.38
N GLU A 130 -6.81 11.59 1.44
CA GLU A 130 -7.45 12.38 0.36
C GLU A 130 -6.47 13.41 -0.27
N HIS A 131 -5.48 13.85 0.51
CA HIS A 131 -4.47 14.81 0.09
C HIS A 131 -3.51 14.36 -1.03
N SER A 132 -3.48 13.09 -1.44
CA SER A 132 -2.72 12.69 -2.64
C SER A 132 -3.52 12.76 -3.95
N VAL A 133 -4.83 13.00 -3.91
CA VAL A 133 -5.69 13.04 -5.10
C VAL A 133 -6.07 14.48 -5.51
N GLN A 134 -5.61 15.50 -4.78
CA GLN A 134 -5.79 16.91 -5.16
C GLN A 134 -4.51 17.56 -5.72
N CYS A 135 -3.76 16.82 -6.53
CA CYS A 135 -2.80 17.39 -7.50
C CYS A 135 -2.98 16.75 -8.89
N GLY A 136 -4.23 16.43 -9.25
CA GLY A 136 -4.54 15.75 -10.50
C GLY A 136 -5.92 16.06 -11.05
N ASN A 137 -6.47 17.27 -10.83
CA ASN A 137 -7.68 17.68 -11.55
C ASN A 137 -7.47 19.03 -12.24
N ARG A 138 -7.26 18.94 -13.56
CA ARG A 138 -7.33 20.06 -14.49
C ARG A 138 -8.74 20.64 -14.49
N SER A 139 -8.90 21.81 -13.91
CA SER A 139 -9.62 22.91 -14.56
C SER A 139 -9.37 24.21 -13.78
N THR A 140 -9.11 25.31 -14.51
CA THR A 140 -9.09 26.71 -13.99
C THR A 140 -7.72 27.34 -13.63
N GLY A 141 -6.58 26.72 -13.97
CA GLY A 141 -5.24 27.32 -13.76
C GLY A 141 -4.43 27.72 -15.00
N GLN A 142 -4.84 27.33 -16.22
CA GLN A 142 -4.05 27.54 -17.45
C GLN A 142 -4.39 28.85 -18.19
N ARG A 143 -4.33 30.00 -17.51
CA ARG A 143 -4.33 31.31 -18.21
C ARG A 143 -3.22 32.29 -17.81
N LEU A 144 -2.31 31.92 -16.91
CA LEU A 144 -1.28 32.87 -16.45
C LEU A 144 0.17 32.52 -16.81
N ILE A 145 0.47 31.28 -17.25
CA ILE A 145 1.87 30.88 -17.50
C ILE A 145 2.27 30.95 -18.99
N SER A 146 1.31 31.09 -19.92
CA SER A 146 1.62 31.25 -21.36
C SER A 146 2.09 32.66 -21.76
N ARG A 147 2.17 33.62 -20.83
CA ARG A 147 2.65 34.99 -21.12
C ARG A 147 4.10 35.26 -20.76
N PHE A 148 4.81 34.33 -20.12
CA PHE A 148 6.20 34.58 -19.66
C PHE A 148 7.31 34.03 -20.57
N PHE A 149 7.00 33.17 -21.54
CA PHE A 149 8.01 32.57 -22.44
C PHE A 149 7.94 33.10 -23.90
N SER A 150 7.59 34.38 -24.05
CA SER A 150 7.89 35.15 -25.27
C SER A 150 8.87 36.27 -24.94
N ARG A 151 10.15 35.92 -24.74
CA ARG A 151 11.22 36.90 -24.89
C ARG A 151 12.34 36.27 -25.72
N LYS A 152 12.48 36.83 -26.92
CA LYS A 152 13.52 36.52 -27.91
C LYS A 152 14.91 36.63 -27.28
N VAL A 153 15.75 35.68 -27.69
CA VAL A 153 17.21 35.65 -27.59
C VAL A 153 17.83 36.94 -28.15
N PRO A 154 18.95 37.39 -27.57
CA PRO A 154 20.06 37.83 -28.40
C PRO A 154 21.39 37.12 -28.07
N THR A 155 22.04 36.77 -29.16
CA THR A 155 23.38 36.23 -29.43
C THR A 155 24.53 36.98 -28.76
N THR A 156 25.51 36.24 -28.21
CA THR A 156 26.93 36.61 -28.29
C THR A 156 27.82 35.34 -28.22
N GLN A 157 28.44 34.97 -29.35
CA GLN A 157 29.73 34.25 -29.43
C GLN A 157 30.85 35.31 -29.38
N PRO A 158 32.07 35.06 -28.84
CA PRO A 158 33.12 34.23 -29.48
C PRO A 158 33.97 33.47 -28.41
N SER A 159 34.96 32.60 -28.63
CA SER A 159 35.89 32.30 -29.71
C SER A 159 36.48 30.89 -29.49
N ALA A 160 36.62 30.18 -30.60
CA ALA A 160 37.17 28.86 -30.89
C ALA A 160 38.70 28.72 -30.52
N PRO A 161 39.45 27.61 -30.81
CA PRO A 161 39.09 26.62 -31.83
C PRO A 161 39.57 25.15 -31.73
N VAL A 162 39.01 24.37 -32.68
CA VAL A 162 39.57 23.22 -33.43
C VAL A 162 39.60 21.84 -32.77
N GLN A 163 39.19 20.72 -33.38
CA GLN A 163 38.41 20.32 -34.58
C GLN A 163 38.13 18.81 -34.35
N SER A 164 36.99 18.25 -34.72
CA SER A 164 36.85 17.63 -36.03
C SER A 164 35.39 17.30 -36.31
N ALA A 165 34.93 17.79 -37.45
CA ALA A 165 33.62 17.52 -38.02
C ALA A 165 33.63 16.16 -38.69
N THR A 166 32.56 15.38 -38.52
CA THR A 166 32.02 14.58 -39.63
C THR A 166 30.50 14.55 -39.51
N SER A 167 29.87 14.93 -40.60
CA SER A 167 28.44 14.94 -40.87
C SER A 167 27.74 13.60 -40.60
N SER A 168 26.63 13.60 -39.86
CA SER A 168 25.45 12.75 -40.15
C SER A 168 24.25 13.12 -39.26
N ASN A 169 23.38 14.00 -39.77
CA ASN A 169 22.08 14.36 -39.16
C ASN A 169 21.02 13.23 -39.24
N SER A 170 21.42 11.97 -39.10
CA SER A 170 20.53 10.81 -39.22
C SER A 170 20.61 9.82 -38.05
N VAL A 171 21.56 9.99 -37.13
CA VAL A 171 21.75 9.04 -36.01
C VAL A 171 21.21 9.59 -34.68
N GLU A 172 21.13 10.92 -34.53
CA GLU A 172 20.68 11.56 -33.28
C GLU A 172 19.16 11.51 -33.06
N ASN A 173 18.37 11.30 -34.12
CA ASN A 173 16.90 11.17 -34.07
C ASN A 173 16.41 9.72 -34.20
N SER A 174 17.28 8.75 -33.92
CA SER A 174 16.89 7.33 -33.94
C SER A 174 15.98 7.04 -32.74
N PRO A 175 14.83 6.36 -32.95
CA PRO A 175 13.88 6.05 -31.87
C PRO A 175 14.52 5.24 -30.72
N VAL A 176 15.63 4.55 -31.00
CA VAL A 176 16.41 3.79 -30.00
C VAL A 176 17.19 4.74 -29.07
N ASN A 177 17.82 5.79 -29.61
CA ASN A 177 18.56 6.78 -28.82
C ASN A 177 17.62 7.65 -27.97
N GLU A 178 16.42 7.94 -28.49
CA GLU A 178 15.36 8.60 -27.72
C GLU A 178 14.89 7.73 -26.56
N LEU A 179 14.71 6.41 -26.77
CA LEU A 179 14.29 5.48 -25.71
C LEU A 179 15.30 5.43 -24.54
N GLU A 180 16.60 5.43 -24.83
CA GLU A 180 17.65 5.47 -23.79
C GLU A 180 17.60 6.77 -22.98
N ARG A 181 17.33 7.90 -23.64
CA ARG A 181 17.15 9.19 -22.95
C ARG A 181 15.94 9.18 -22.01
N TRP A 182 14.82 8.59 -22.44
CA TRP A 182 13.63 8.43 -21.60
C TRP A 182 13.89 7.49 -20.41
N ALA A 183 14.67 6.42 -20.60
CA ALA A 183 15.05 5.52 -19.51
C ALA A 183 15.90 6.24 -18.44
N ARG A 184 16.86 7.07 -18.84
CA ARG A 184 17.67 7.87 -17.91
C ARG A 184 16.84 8.90 -17.12
N LEU A 185 15.85 9.52 -17.77
CA LEU A 185 14.94 10.46 -17.10
C LEU A 185 14.05 9.77 -16.05
N ARG A 186 13.64 8.52 -16.31
CA ARG A 186 12.92 7.68 -15.36
C ARG A 186 13.81 7.32 -14.16
N GLU A 187 15.04 6.89 -14.41
CA GLU A 187 16.00 6.57 -13.35
C GLU A 187 16.35 7.80 -12.48
N ALA A 188 16.36 9.00 -13.07
CA ALA A 188 16.55 10.26 -12.37
C ALA A 188 15.29 10.74 -11.59
N ASN A 189 14.21 9.95 -11.57
CA ASN A 189 12.92 10.27 -10.93
C ASN A 189 12.30 11.60 -11.41
N ALA A 190 12.64 12.05 -12.62
CA ALA A 190 12.22 13.33 -13.20
C ALA A 190 10.90 13.24 -13.98
N ILE A 191 10.42 12.03 -14.28
CA ILE A 191 9.19 11.74 -15.02
C ILE A 191 8.41 10.61 -14.35
N SER A 192 7.09 10.61 -14.51
CA SER A 192 6.22 9.57 -13.96
C SER A 192 6.23 8.29 -14.83
N GLU A 193 5.89 7.14 -14.23
CA GLU A 193 5.85 5.83 -14.92
C GLU A 193 4.84 5.83 -16.09
N ASP A 194 3.75 6.59 -15.97
CA ASP A 194 2.70 6.69 -16.99
C ASP A 194 3.16 7.49 -18.21
N GLU A 195 3.90 8.60 -17.99
CA GLU A 195 4.51 9.38 -19.07
C GLU A 195 5.57 8.58 -19.83
N TYR A 196 6.36 7.77 -19.11
CA TYR A 196 7.34 6.87 -19.73
C TYR A 196 6.66 5.81 -20.62
N ARG A 197 5.55 5.22 -20.15
CA ARG A 197 4.77 4.24 -20.92
C ARG A 197 4.18 4.84 -22.18
N GLN A 198 3.65 6.06 -22.09
CA GLN A 198 3.09 6.78 -23.24
C GLN A 198 4.17 7.11 -24.28
N ALA A 199 5.33 7.62 -23.84
CA ALA A 199 6.46 7.90 -24.72
C ALA A 199 6.99 6.64 -25.40
N LYS A 200 7.13 5.53 -24.64
CA LYS A 200 7.54 4.23 -25.18
C LYS A 200 6.58 3.71 -26.25
N GLN A 201 5.26 3.82 -26.02
CA GLN A 201 4.26 3.41 -27.00
C GLN A 201 4.28 4.25 -28.28
N ALA A 202 4.43 5.58 -28.16
CA ALA A 202 4.56 6.47 -29.31
C ALA A 202 5.83 6.16 -30.14
N LEU A 203 6.94 5.85 -29.47
CA LEU A 203 8.18 5.43 -30.13
C LEU A 203 8.04 4.09 -30.84
N MET A 204 7.34 3.12 -30.23
CA MET A 204 7.06 1.83 -30.89
C MET A 204 6.20 1.99 -32.15
N GLN A 205 5.17 2.84 -32.11
CA GLN A 205 4.36 3.13 -33.30
C GLN A 205 5.16 3.80 -34.42
N ARG A 206 6.14 4.64 -34.05
CA ARG A 206 7.05 5.26 -35.02
C ARG A 206 8.01 4.25 -35.64
N MET A 207 8.50 3.29 -34.86
CA MET A 207 9.36 2.20 -35.36
C MET A 207 8.63 1.24 -36.30
N THR A 208 7.32 1.02 -36.10
CA THR A 208 6.52 0.15 -36.99
C THR A 208 6.10 0.81 -38.31
N ASN A 209 6.18 2.14 -38.41
CA ASN A 209 5.79 2.91 -39.60
C ASN A 209 6.98 3.29 -40.51
N TYR A 210 8.17 2.76 -40.22
CA TYR A 210 9.37 2.86 -41.06
C TYR A 210 9.66 1.51 -41.71
#